data_AF-A0A842UAB2-F1
#
_entry.id   AF-A0A842UAB2-F1
#
_cell.length_a   1.000
_cell.length_b   1.000
_cell.length_c   1.000
_cell.angle_alpha   90.00
_cell.angle_beta   90.00
_cell.angle_gamma   90.00
#
_symmetry.space_group_name_H-M   'P 1'
#
loop_
_entity.id
_entity.type
_entity.pdbx_description
1 polymer ?
#
loop_
_entity_poly.entity_id
_entity_poly.type
_entity_poly.pdbx_seq_one_letter_code
_entity_poly.pdbx_strand_id
1 'polypeptide(L)'
;MGERALYQWSLVVLFTGASIAFNIAHAPENLLARVVGATPPVALALAFELLMGQLKSEVKRGRAVKSLAKLEEQGRRLERKLEQMRNAKGRLEEQRHELEEDLEDLERKLEERHQKLERGLERNLEEPGQKLEQSLELGQIQDLLNQANLSRREKAELATQALLKFYDEKPEAPQAEAAEFVNRSPSWVSKTLAELEETGAVKRNGGGVLVSGREA
;
A
#
# COMPACT_ATOMS: atom_id res chain seq x y z
N MET A 1 -1.52 -59.76 -42.75
CA MET A 1 -0.07 -59.98 -43.01
C MET A 1 0.28 -61.42 -43.40
N GLY A 2 -0.63 -62.40 -43.31
CA GLY A 2 -0.32 -63.82 -43.62
C GLY A 2 -0.24 -64.16 -45.12
N GLU A 3 -1.08 -63.58 -45.98
CA GLU A 3 -1.18 -64.01 -47.39
C GLU A 3 0.11 -63.80 -48.20
N ARG A 4 0.80 -62.67 -48.02
CA ARG A 4 2.07 -62.40 -48.73
C ARG A 4 3.20 -63.32 -48.27
N ALA A 5 3.25 -63.63 -46.97
CA ALA A 5 4.22 -64.55 -46.42
C ALA A 5 3.95 -65.98 -46.91
N LEU A 6 2.68 -66.42 -46.93
CA LEU A 6 2.28 -67.72 -47.46
C LEU A 6 2.62 -67.85 -48.95
N TYR A 7 2.35 -66.81 -49.75
CA TYR A 7 2.72 -66.78 -51.16
C TYR A 7 4.23 -66.90 -51.36
N GLN A 8 5.03 -66.10 -50.64
CA GLN A 8 6.50 -66.16 -50.70
C GLN A 8 7.05 -67.53 -50.30
N TRP A 9 6.53 -68.11 -49.21
CA TRP A 9 6.93 -69.45 -48.76
C TRP A 9 6.53 -70.53 -49.75
N SER A 10 5.33 -70.47 -50.33
CA SER A 10 4.89 -71.41 -51.36
C SER A 10 5.81 -71.38 -52.58
N LEU A 11 6.28 -70.19 -52.96
CA LEU A 11 7.16 -70.00 -54.11
C LEU A 11 8.57 -70.55 -53.84
N VAL A 12 9.09 -70.34 -52.63
CA VAL A 12 10.38 -70.91 -52.19
C VAL A 12 10.31 -72.44 -52.14
N VAL A 13 9.25 -73.02 -51.56
CA VAL A 13 9.07 -74.47 -51.49
C VAL A 13 8.94 -75.06 -52.89
N LEU A 14 8.15 -74.45 -53.77
CA LEU A 14 7.95 -74.91 -55.13
C LEU A 14 9.23 -74.84 -55.96
N PHE A 15 9.98 -73.74 -55.87
CA PHE A 15 11.25 -73.57 -56.58
C PHE A 15 12.34 -74.50 -56.06
N THR A 16 12.44 -74.66 -54.74
CA THR A 16 13.40 -75.58 -54.10
C THR A 16 13.08 -77.04 -54.45
N GLY A 17 11.79 -77.41 -54.43
CA GLY A 17 11.32 -78.73 -54.85
C GLY A 17 11.60 -79.02 -56.33
N ALA A 18 11.32 -78.05 -57.22
CA ALA A 18 11.66 -78.16 -58.64
C ALA A 18 13.17 -78.30 -58.86
N SER A 19 13.99 -77.55 -58.11
CA SER A 19 15.45 -77.63 -58.17
C SER A 19 15.98 -78.97 -57.67
N ILE A 20 15.40 -79.56 -56.63
CA ILE A 20 15.76 -80.90 -56.14
C ILE A 20 15.39 -81.96 -57.18
N ALA A 21 14.16 -81.91 -57.71
CA ALA A 21 13.69 -82.85 -58.71
C ALA A 21 14.54 -82.83 -59.99
N PHE A 22 14.91 -81.62 -60.46
CA PHE A 22 15.78 -81.46 -61.62
C PHE A 22 17.18 -82.07 -61.40
N ASN A 23 17.78 -81.83 -60.23
CA ASN A 23 19.10 -82.38 -59.92
C ASN A 23 19.08 -83.91 -59.74
N ILE A 24 18.01 -84.47 -59.17
CA ILE A 24 17.83 -85.93 -59.04
C ILE A 24 17.62 -86.58 -60.41
N ALA A 25 16.86 -85.94 -61.31
CA ALA A 25 16.57 -86.47 -62.64
C ALA A 25 17.81 -86.56 -63.55
N HIS A 26 18.79 -85.66 -63.35
CA HIS A 26 20.06 -85.67 -64.06
C HIS A 26 21.15 -86.50 -63.36
N ALA A 27 20.87 -87.04 -62.18
CA ALA A 27 21.81 -87.89 -61.46
C ALA A 27 21.74 -89.35 -61.95
N PRO A 28 22.87 -90.07 -61.97
CA PRO A 28 22.92 -91.52 -62.23
C PRO A 28 21.92 -92.31 -61.36
N GLU A 29 21.46 -93.48 -61.82
CA GLU A 29 20.41 -94.29 -61.12
C GLU A 29 20.79 -94.82 -59.73
N ASN A 30 22.02 -94.57 -59.28
CA ASN A 30 22.48 -94.89 -57.94
C ASN A 30 21.82 -93.99 -56.89
N LEU A 31 21.29 -94.60 -55.82
CA LEU A 31 20.69 -93.86 -54.68
C LEU A 31 21.64 -92.80 -54.13
N LEU A 32 22.93 -93.13 -54.03
CA LEU A 32 23.96 -92.22 -53.54
C LEU A 32 24.12 -90.98 -54.44
N ALA A 33 24.03 -91.16 -55.77
CA ALA A 33 24.15 -90.06 -56.72
C ALA A 33 22.94 -89.11 -56.67
N ARG A 34 21.73 -89.64 -56.43
CA ARG A 34 20.51 -88.84 -56.24
C ARG A 34 20.54 -88.05 -54.94
N VAL A 35 21.03 -88.63 -53.85
CA VAL A 35 21.24 -87.92 -52.58
C VAL A 35 22.24 -86.79 -52.75
N VAL A 36 23.39 -87.06 -53.37
CA VAL A 36 24.41 -86.04 -53.66
C VAL A 36 23.87 -84.94 -54.57
N GLY A 37 23.02 -85.27 -55.54
CA GLY A 37 22.35 -84.28 -56.41
C GLY A 37 21.37 -83.38 -55.67
N ALA A 38 20.68 -83.88 -54.63
CA ALA A 38 19.77 -83.08 -53.81
C ALA A 38 20.48 -82.21 -52.77
N THR A 39 21.73 -82.53 -52.39
CA THR A 39 22.48 -81.82 -51.35
C THR A 39 22.70 -80.33 -51.65
N PRO A 40 23.11 -79.89 -52.86
CA PRO A 40 23.33 -78.46 -53.13
C PRO A 40 22.12 -77.55 -52.89
N PRO A 41 20.91 -77.81 -53.43
CA PRO A 41 19.77 -76.94 -53.18
C PRO A 41 19.30 -76.96 -51.71
N VAL A 42 19.41 -78.10 -51.03
CA VAL A 42 19.07 -78.22 -49.59
C VAL A 42 20.05 -77.44 -48.73
N ALA A 43 21.35 -77.59 -48.98
CA ALA A 43 22.40 -76.87 -48.28
C ALA A 43 22.27 -75.35 -48.46
N LEU A 44 21.93 -74.90 -49.68
CA LEU A 44 21.69 -73.48 -49.96
C LEU A 44 20.48 -72.93 -49.20
N ALA A 45 19.38 -73.69 -49.14
CA ALA A 45 18.19 -73.29 -48.39
C ALA A 45 18.49 -73.15 -46.88
N LEU A 46 19.22 -74.11 -46.31
CA LEU A 46 19.63 -74.07 -44.90
C LEU A 46 20.61 -72.93 -44.62
N ALA A 47 21.59 -72.71 -45.49
CA ALA A 47 22.55 -71.61 -45.36
C ALA A 47 21.83 -70.26 -45.37
N PHE A 48 20.84 -70.09 -46.25
CA PHE A 48 20.02 -68.88 -46.30
C PHE A 48 19.21 -68.66 -45.03
N GLU A 49 18.59 -69.72 -44.48
CA GLU A 49 17.81 -69.63 -43.24
C GLU A 49 18.69 -69.22 -42.05
N LEU A 50 19.88 -69.83 -41.93
CA LEU A 50 20.86 -69.47 -40.90
C LEU A 50 21.30 -68.01 -41.02
N LEU A 51 21.60 -67.56 -42.24
CA LEU A 51 22.05 -66.19 -42.51
C LEU A 51 20.94 -65.18 -42.20
N MET A 52 19.69 -65.48 -42.56
CA MET A 52 18.54 -64.64 -42.18
C MET A 52 18.30 -64.61 -40.67
N GLY A 53 18.52 -65.73 -39.97
CA GLY A 53 18.49 -65.79 -38.51
C GLY A 53 19.52 -64.85 -37.87
N GLN A 54 20.77 -64.91 -38.35
CA GLN A 54 21.86 -64.04 -37.91
C GLN A 54 21.60 -62.57 -38.24
N LEU A 55 21.13 -62.27 -39.45
CA LEU A 55 20.80 -60.90 -39.85
C LEU A 55 19.69 -60.30 -38.96
N LYS A 56 18.65 -61.08 -38.66
CA LYS A 56 17.54 -60.65 -37.82
C LYS A 56 18.00 -60.41 -36.38
N SER A 57 18.90 -61.23 -35.84
CA SER A 57 19.44 -61.03 -34.48
C SER A 57 20.32 -59.79 -34.41
N GLU A 58 21.19 -59.56 -35.39
CA GLU A 58 22.04 -58.37 -35.49
C GLU A 58 21.21 -57.09 -35.65
N VAL A 59 20.17 -57.10 -36.50
CA VAL A 59 19.27 -55.95 -36.65
C VAL A 59 18.52 -55.66 -35.35
N LYS A 60 18.04 -56.68 -34.64
CA LYS A 60 17.39 -56.51 -33.33
C LYS A 60 18.36 -55.93 -32.31
N ARG A 61 19.58 -56.45 -32.25
CA ARG A 61 20.65 -55.95 -31.37
C ARG A 61 20.98 -54.49 -31.68
N GLY A 62 21.17 -54.14 -32.95
CA GLY A 62 21.44 -52.78 -33.38
C GLY A 62 20.30 -51.81 -33.04
N ARG A 63 19.04 -52.22 -33.15
CA ARG A 63 17.89 -51.41 -32.70
C ARG A 63 17.88 -51.24 -31.19
N ALA A 64 18.14 -52.30 -30.42
CA ALA A 64 18.21 -52.24 -28.97
C ALA A 64 19.31 -51.28 -28.51
N VAL A 65 20.50 -51.36 -29.09
CA VAL A 65 21.62 -50.45 -28.80
C VAL A 65 21.26 -49.01 -29.14
N LYS A 66 20.66 -48.75 -30.31
CA LYS A 66 20.18 -47.40 -30.68
C LYS A 66 19.11 -46.87 -29.71
N SER A 67 18.19 -47.73 -29.26
CA SER A 67 17.18 -47.31 -28.27
C SER A 67 17.78 -47.02 -26.90
N LEU A 68 18.79 -47.79 -26.47
CA LEU A 68 19.52 -47.52 -25.22
C LEU A 68 20.28 -46.20 -25.30
N ALA A 69 21.00 -45.94 -26.40
CA ALA A 69 21.68 -44.66 -26.62
C ALA A 69 20.69 -43.49 -26.60
N LYS A 70 19.50 -43.65 -27.19
CA LYS A 70 18.44 -42.64 -27.16
C LYS A 70 17.91 -42.41 -25.73
N LEU A 71 17.71 -43.47 -24.95
CA LEU A 71 17.28 -43.37 -23.56
C LEU A 71 18.34 -42.68 -22.69
N GLU A 72 19.61 -42.98 -22.90
CA GLU A 72 20.72 -42.32 -22.22
C GLU A 72 20.77 -40.82 -22.54
N GLU A 73 20.58 -40.44 -23.81
CA GLU A 73 20.49 -39.05 -24.23
C GLU A 73 19.28 -38.33 -23.60
N GLN A 74 18.12 -39.01 -23.54
CA GLN A 74 16.93 -38.49 -22.86
C GLN A 74 17.17 -38.30 -21.36
N GLY A 75 17.86 -39.23 -20.70
CA GLY A 75 18.29 -39.13 -19.30
C GLY A 75 19.16 -37.89 -19.07
N ARG A 76 20.24 -37.74 -19.85
CA ARG A 76 21.13 -36.56 -19.79
C ARG A 76 20.40 -35.25 -20.09
N ARG A 77 19.37 -35.26 -20.95
CA ARG A 77 18.55 -34.08 -21.23
C ARG A 77 17.64 -33.73 -20.06
N LEU A 78 17.06 -34.73 -19.41
CA LEU A 78 16.23 -34.56 -18.21
C LEU A 78 17.07 -34.05 -17.03
N GLU A 79 18.26 -34.61 -16.81
CA GLU A 79 19.20 -34.13 -15.79
C GLU A 79 19.57 -32.66 -16.02
N ARG A 80 19.92 -32.29 -17.26
CA ARG A 80 20.20 -30.88 -17.61
C ARG A 80 18.99 -29.97 -17.34
N LYS A 81 17.77 -30.42 -17.64
CA LYS A 81 16.55 -29.65 -17.33
C LYS A 81 16.32 -29.52 -15.83
N LEU A 82 16.54 -30.58 -15.05
CA LEU A 82 16.43 -30.52 -13.59
C LEU A 82 17.43 -29.54 -13.00
N GLU A 83 18.67 -29.55 -13.47
CA GLU A 83 19.70 -28.60 -13.04
C GLU A 83 19.35 -27.15 -13.43
N GLN A 84 18.83 -26.94 -14.64
CA GLN A 84 18.32 -25.62 -15.06
C GLN A 84 17.18 -25.12 -14.16
N MET A 85 16.23 -25.99 -13.83
CA MET A 85 15.11 -25.65 -12.95
C MET A 85 15.58 -25.37 -11.52
N ARG A 86 16.58 -26.12 -11.02
CA ARG A 86 17.20 -25.90 -9.71
C ARG A 86 17.87 -24.53 -9.64
N ASN A 87 18.64 -24.18 -10.66
CA ASN A 87 19.29 -22.87 -10.75
C ASN A 87 18.29 -21.72 -10.96
N ALA A 88 17.20 -21.96 -11.69
CA ALA A 88 16.12 -21.00 -11.82
C ALA A 88 15.39 -20.78 -10.47
N LYS A 89 15.13 -21.86 -9.73
CA LYS A 89 14.53 -21.79 -8.40
C LYS A 89 15.43 -21.00 -7.43
N GLY A 90 16.74 -21.27 -7.42
CA GLY A 90 17.67 -20.52 -6.57
C GLY A 90 17.65 -19.01 -6.85
N ARG A 91 17.63 -18.62 -8.14
CA ARG A 91 17.49 -17.21 -8.53
C ARG A 91 16.16 -16.59 -8.09
N LEU A 92 15.06 -17.34 -8.15
CA LEU A 92 13.76 -16.86 -7.67
C LEU A 92 13.73 -16.71 -6.15
N GLU A 93 14.39 -17.61 -5.41
CA GLU A 93 14.53 -17.48 -3.95
C GLU A 93 15.38 -16.27 -3.56
N GLU A 94 16.46 -16.00 -4.31
CA GLU A 94 17.29 -14.80 -4.14
C GLU A 94 16.50 -13.51 -4.42
N GLN A 95 15.76 -13.46 -5.55
CA GLN A 95 14.87 -12.34 -5.86
C GLN A 95 13.78 -12.13 -4.80
N ARG A 96 13.23 -13.21 -4.26
CA ARG A 96 12.24 -13.12 -3.18
C ARG A 96 12.86 -12.49 -1.93
N HIS A 97 14.09 -12.88 -1.58
CA HIS A 97 14.77 -12.31 -0.42
C HIS A 97 15.09 -10.81 -0.63
N GLU A 98 15.52 -10.41 -1.83
CA GLU A 98 15.75 -9.00 -2.18
C GLU A 98 14.44 -8.18 -2.07
N LEU A 99 13.33 -8.71 -2.60
CA LEU A 99 12.01 -8.09 -2.48
C LEU A 99 11.51 -7.98 -1.04
N GLU A 100 11.79 -8.99 -0.19
CA GLU A 100 11.45 -8.96 1.23
C GLU A 100 12.25 -7.88 1.96
N GLU A 101 13.55 -7.75 1.68
CA GLU A 101 14.40 -6.69 2.23
C GLU A 101 13.93 -5.29 1.79
N ASP A 102 13.62 -5.10 0.51
CA ASP A 102 13.07 -3.85 -0.02
C ASP A 102 11.73 -3.46 0.62
N LEU A 103 10.88 -4.46 0.93
CA LEU A 103 9.61 -4.24 1.61
C LEU A 103 9.81 -3.77 3.05
N GLU A 104 10.69 -4.41 3.81
CA GLU A 104 11.04 -3.98 5.18
C GLU A 104 11.59 -2.54 5.19
N ASP A 105 12.42 -2.20 4.20
CA ASP A 105 13.00 -0.88 4.07
C ASP A 105 11.96 0.20 3.72
N LEU A 106 10.97 -0.16 2.89
CA LEU A 106 9.82 0.69 2.57
C LEU A 106 8.91 0.89 3.77
N GLU A 107 8.61 -0.16 4.52
CA GLU A 107 7.81 -0.08 5.75
C GLU A 107 8.46 0.88 6.75
N ARG A 108 9.77 0.73 6.99
CA ARG A 108 10.52 1.64 7.86
C ARG A 108 10.45 3.10 7.39
N LYS A 109 10.64 3.36 6.10
CA LYS A 109 10.53 4.72 5.52
C LYS A 109 9.13 5.30 5.66
N LEU A 110 8.11 4.46 5.53
CA LEU A 110 6.71 4.88 5.66
C LEU A 110 6.40 5.25 7.11
N GLU A 111 6.89 4.47 8.07
CA GLU A 111 6.75 4.72 9.51
C GLU A 111 7.50 5.99 9.95
N GLU A 112 8.72 6.20 9.46
CA GLU A 112 9.48 7.45 9.67
C GLU A 112 8.73 8.68 9.14
N ARG A 113 8.16 8.58 7.93
CA ARG A 113 7.35 9.65 7.33
C ARG A 113 6.09 9.90 8.13
N HIS A 114 5.44 8.85 8.63
CA HIS A 114 4.25 8.97 9.45
C HIS A 114 4.56 9.70 10.76
N GLN A 115 5.59 9.28 11.49
CA GLN A 115 6.04 9.98 12.70
C GLN A 115 6.46 11.42 12.45
N LYS A 116 7.05 11.71 11.28
CA LYS A 116 7.43 13.08 10.91
C LYS A 116 6.20 13.94 10.63
N LEU A 117 5.17 13.36 10.00
CA LEU A 117 3.88 14.02 9.77
C LEU A 117 3.14 14.27 11.08
N GLU A 118 3.05 13.28 11.96
CA GLU A 118 2.43 13.44 13.29
C GLU A 118 3.11 14.55 14.09
N ARG A 119 4.44 14.51 14.23
CA ARG A 119 5.21 15.58 14.90
C ARG A 119 5.09 16.94 14.22
N GLY A 120 4.76 16.98 12.93
CA GLY A 120 4.52 18.21 12.18
C GLY A 120 3.11 18.75 12.43
N LEU A 121 2.11 17.87 12.50
CA LEU A 121 0.72 18.17 12.83
C LEU A 121 0.57 18.67 14.26
N GLU A 122 1.18 18.00 15.23
CA GLU A 122 1.19 18.43 16.64
C GLU A 122 1.74 19.86 16.76
N ARG A 123 2.93 20.12 16.19
CA ARG A 123 3.52 21.46 16.19
C ARG A 123 2.66 22.51 15.49
N ASN A 124 2.04 22.15 14.36
CA ASN A 124 1.17 23.07 13.63
C ASN A 124 -0.20 23.30 14.31
N LEU A 125 -0.63 22.44 15.23
CA LEU A 125 -1.88 22.58 15.99
C LEU A 125 -1.66 23.32 17.32
N GLU A 126 -0.49 23.14 17.96
CA GLU A 126 -0.14 23.83 19.21
C GLU A 126 0.01 25.35 19.02
N GLU A 127 0.66 25.80 17.94
CA GLU A 127 0.85 27.24 17.67
C GLU A 127 -0.47 28.03 17.53
N PRO A 128 -1.44 27.62 16.70
CA PRO A 128 -2.72 28.32 16.60
C PRO A 128 -3.58 28.14 17.85
N GLY A 129 -3.52 26.99 18.54
CA GLY A 129 -4.25 26.75 19.79
C GLY A 129 -3.86 27.75 20.88
N GLN A 130 -2.56 27.92 21.11
CA GLN A 130 -2.05 28.89 22.10
C GLN A 130 -2.36 30.35 21.73
N LYS A 131 -2.30 30.69 20.43
CA LYS A 131 -2.67 32.04 19.94
C LYS A 131 -4.16 32.32 20.12
N LEU A 132 -5.01 31.33 19.88
CA LEU A 132 -6.46 31.44 20.09
C LEU A 132 -6.80 31.61 21.56
N GLU A 133 -6.18 30.82 22.44
CA GLU A 133 -6.38 30.91 23.89
C GLU A 133 -5.96 32.27 24.45
N GLN A 134 -4.77 32.78 24.07
CA GLN A 134 -4.35 34.15 24.42
C GLN A 134 -5.29 35.22 23.90
N SER A 135 -5.79 35.08 22.67
CA SER A 135 -6.73 36.05 22.08
C SER A 135 -8.10 36.04 22.79
N LEU A 136 -8.55 34.87 23.27
CA LEU A 136 -9.78 34.73 24.04
C LEU A 136 -9.65 35.38 25.42
N GLU A 137 -8.52 35.15 26.10
CA GLU A 137 -8.23 35.78 27.41
C GLU A 137 -8.17 37.30 27.29
N LEU A 138 -7.51 37.82 26.24
CA LEU A 138 -7.48 39.26 25.93
C LEU A 138 -8.87 39.84 25.67
N GLY A 139 -9.74 39.11 24.96
CA GLY A 139 -11.13 39.51 24.72
C GLY A 139 -11.95 39.59 26.01
N GLN A 140 -11.84 38.58 26.88
CA GLN A 140 -12.55 38.54 28.17
C GLN A 140 -12.13 39.68 29.11
N ILE A 141 -10.83 40.01 29.14
CA ILE A 141 -10.32 41.14 29.93
C ILE A 141 -10.89 42.47 29.42
N GLN A 142 -10.98 42.64 28.11
CA GLN A 142 -11.53 43.84 27.50
C GLN A 142 -13.02 44.02 27.82
N ASP A 143 -13.79 42.94 27.81
CA ASP A 143 -15.22 42.97 28.15
C ASP A 143 -15.47 43.31 29.62
N LEU A 144 -14.68 42.76 30.55
CA LEU A 144 -14.75 43.10 31.97
C LEU A 144 -14.41 44.58 32.21
N LEU A 145 -13.40 45.12 31.52
CA LEU A 145 -13.04 46.53 31.60
C LEU A 145 -14.17 47.43 31.08
N ASN A 146 -14.83 47.05 29.98
CA ASN A 146 -15.96 47.77 29.41
C ASN A 146 -17.16 47.79 30.38
N GLN A 147 -17.52 46.63 30.96
CA GLN A 147 -18.60 46.53 31.95
C GLN A 147 -18.29 47.34 33.21
N ALA A 148 -17.06 47.28 33.72
CA ALA A 148 -16.64 48.05 34.89
C ALA A 148 -16.70 49.56 34.62
N ASN A 149 -16.32 50.01 33.43
CA ASN A 149 -16.40 51.41 33.04
C ASN A 149 -17.86 51.89 32.89
N LEU A 150 -18.75 51.07 32.33
CA LEU A 150 -20.17 51.38 32.21
C LEU A 150 -20.82 51.55 33.60
N SER A 151 -20.58 50.59 34.51
CA SER A 151 -21.08 50.68 35.88
C SER A 151 -20.51 51.89 36.64
N ARG A 152 -19.26 52.28 36.39
CA ARG A 152 -18.67 53.50 36.95
C ARG A 152 -19.36 54.76 36.44
N ARG A 153 -19.72 54.82 35.15
CA ARG A 153 -20.47 55.94 34.55
C ARG A 153 -21.87 56.05 35.13
N GLU A 154 -22.61 54.95 35.20
CA GLU A 154 -23.96 54.92 35.80
C GLU A 154 -23.94 55.41 37.26
N LYS A 155 -22.97 54.93 38.07
CA LYS A 155 -22.79 55.39 39.45
C LYS A 155 -22.38 56.85 39.55
N ALA A 156 -21.66 57.39 38.56
CA ALA A 156 -21.31 58.80 38.51
C ALA A 156 -22.54 59.64 38.16
N GLU A 157 -23.33 59.23 37.17
CA GLU A 157 -24.58 59.90 36.78
C GLU A 157 -25.60 59.94 37.91
N LEU A 158 -25.81 58.82 38.62
CA LEU A 158 -26.69 58.79 39.79
C LEU A 158 -26.22 59.72 40.91
N ALA A 159 -24.91 59.77 41.15
CA ALA A 159 -24.33 60.69 42.14
C ALA A 159 -24.49 62.15 41.69
N THR A 160 -24.36 62.44 40.40
CA THR A 160 -24.58 63.79 39.84
C THR A 160 -26.04 64.21 39.99
N GLN A 161 -26.98 63.32 39.72
CA GLN A 161 -28.42 63.58 39.94
C GLN A 161 -28.73 63.81 41.41
N ALA A 162 -28.18 63.00 42.32
CA ALA A 162 -28.32 63.18 43.76
C ALA A 162 -27.72 64.51 44.22
N LEU A 163 -26.60 64.93 43.63
CA LEU A 163 -25.95 66.22 43.91
C LEU A 163 -26.83 67.40 43.50
N LEU A 164 -27.40 67.34 42.29
CA LEU A 164 -28.34 68.35 41.81
C LEU A 164 -29.56 68.43 42.72
N LYS A 165 -30.14 67.28 43.10
CA LYS A 165 -31.27 67.22 44.02
C LYS A 165 -30.93 67.81 45.41
N PHE A 166 -29.73 67.55 45.92
CA PHE A 166 -29.28 68.11 47.19
C PHE A 166 -29.22 69.64 47.17
N TYR A 167 -28.66 70.23 46.11
CA TYR A 167 -28.58 71.69 45.99
C TYR A 167 -29.91 72.34 45.61
N ASP A 168 -30.82 71.59 45.00
CA ASP A 168 -32.22 72.03 44.82
C ASP A 168 -32.93 72.19 46.18
N GLU A 169 -32.72 71.25 47.11
CA GLU A 169 -33.29 71.30 48.46
C GLU A 169 -32.55 72.26 49.41
N LYS A 170 -31.23 72.42 49.22
CA LYS A 170 -30.34 73.21 50.09
C LYS A 170 -29.30 74.01 49.28
N PRO A 171 -29.69 75.15 48.69
CA PRO A 171 -28.82 75.91 47.78
C PRO A 171 -27.60 76.54 48.47
N GLU A 172 -27.66 76.80 49.78
CA GLU A 172 -26.58 77.42 50.56
C GLU A 172 -25.72 76.40 51.33
N ALA A 173 -25.97 75.10 51.17
CA ALA A 173 -25.21 74.09 51.89
C ALA A 173 -23.74 74.03 51.42
N PRO A 174 -22.78 73.83 52.35
CA PRO A 174 -21.38 73.73 52.00
C PRO A 174 -21.08 72.46 51.19
N GLN A 175 -20.10 72.53 50.29
CA GLN A 175 -19.69 71.41 49.45
C GLN A 175 -19.29 70.15 50.23
N ALA A 176 -18.82 70.32 51.47
CA ALA A 176 -18.49 69.22 52.37
C ALA A 176 -19.74 68.39 52.75
N GLU A 177 -20.88 69.05 53.02
CA GLU A 177 -22.15 68.39 53.35
C GLU A 177 -22.73 67.70 52.10
N ALA A 178 -22.62 68.35 50.94
CA ALA A 178 -23.02 67.75 49.66
C ALA A 178 -22.21 66.49 49.33
N ALA A 179 -20.89 66.50 49.59
CA ALA A 179 -20.00 65.37 49.36
C ALA A 179 -20.32 64.17 50.25
N GLU A 180 -20.66 64.42 51.51
CA GLU A 180 -21.14 63.40 52.44
C GLU A 180 -22.48 62.80 51.95
N PHE A 181 -23.42 63.65 51.51
CA PHE A 181 -24.73 63.22 51.02
C PHE A 181 -24.65 62.30 49.79
N VAL A 182 -23.82 62.64 48.80
CA VAL A 182 -23.65 61.80 47.59
C VAL A 182 -22.64 60.67 47.79
N ASN A 183 -22.05 60.54 48.97
CA ASN A 183 -20.99 59.60 49.31
C ASN A 183 -19.83 59.62 48.29
N ARG A 184 -19.34 60.83 47.98
CA ARG A 184 -18.21 61.08 47.07
C ARG A 184 -17.19 62.01 47.73
N SER A 185 -15.99 62.09 47.15
CA SER A 185 -14.99 63.01 47.67
C SER A 185 -15.38 64.48 47.40
N PRO A 186 -14.97 65.42 48.28
CA PRO A 186 -15.14 66.85 48.02
C PRO A 186 -14.51 67.32 46.69
N SER A 187 -13.42 66.67 46.27
CA SER A 187 -12.78 66.92 44.98
C SER A 187 -13.65 66.50 43.78
N TRP A 188 -14.38 65.40 43.90
CA TRP A 188 -15.34 64.96 42.89
C TRP A 188 -16.49 65.95 42.79
N VAL A 189 -17.06 66.38 43.93
CA VAL A 189 -18.14 67.39 43.96
C VAL A 189 -17.72 68.71 43.32
N SER A 190 -16.55 69.24 43.69
CA SER A 190 -16.04 70.50 43.12
C SER A 190 -15.85 70.40 41.60
N LYS A 191 -15.30 69.28 41.11
CA LYS A 191 -15.11 69.00 39.69
C LYS A 191 -16.44 68.85 38.95
N THR A 192 -17.34 68.01 39.46
CA THR A 192 -18.66 67.79 38.85
C THR A 192 -19.48 69.07 38.82
N LEU A 193 -19.43 69.91 39.86
CA LEU A 193 -20.09 71.22 39.85
C LEU A 193 -19.49 72.19 38.82
N ALA A 194 -18.18 72.12 38.55
CA ALA A 194 -17.56 72.92 37.51
C ALA A 194 -18.00 72.45 36.10
N GLU A 195 -18.09 71.14 35.88
CA GLU A 195 -18.64 70.56 34.63
C GLU A 195 -20.14 70.90 34.45
N LEU A 196 -20.92 70.88 35.53
CA LEU A 196 -22.33 71.28 35.52
C LEU A 196 -22.52 72.79 35.30
N GLU A 197 -21.56 73.60 35.72
CA GLU A 197 -21.54 75.05 35.46
C GLU A 197 -21.19 75.36 34.00
N GLU A 198 -20.23 74.63 33.41
CA GLU A 198 -19.87 74.73 32.00
C GLU A 198 -21.03 74.32 31.07
N THR A 199 -21.80 73.30 31.47
CA THR A 199 -23.00 72.86 30.75
C THR A 199 -24.24 73.72 31.05
N GLY A 200 -24.13 74.71 31.94
CA GLY A 200 -25.21 75.64 32.29
C GLY A 200 -26.29 75.07 33.21
N ALA A 201 -26.14 73.82 33.67
CA ALA A 201 -27.07 73.14 34.57
C ALA A 201 -27.06 73.75 35.99
N VAL A 202 -26.00 74.46 36.36
CA VAL A 202 -25.82 75.07 37.68
C VAL A 202 -25.15 76.45 37.56
N LYS A 203 -25.45 77.38 38.47
CA LYS A 203 -24.74 78.67 38.64
C LYS A 203 -24.29 78.86 40.08
N ARG A 204 -23.06 79.32 40.30
CA ARG A 204 -22.54 79.64 41.63
C ARG A 204 -22.77 81.13 41.94
N ASN A 205 -23.33 81.44 43.11
CA ASN A 205 -23.56 82.82 43.53
C ASN A 205 -23.05 83.04 44.96
N GLY A 206 -21.85 83.65 45.10
CA GLY A 206 -21.29 84.28 46.32
C GLY A 206 -21.15 83.47 47.63
N GLY A 207 -21.83 82.33 47.74
CA GLY A 207 -22.01 81.53 48.95
C GLY A 207 -22.86 80.27 48.75
N GLY A 208 -23.55 80.11 47.60
CA GLY A 208 -24.37 78.93 47.29
C GLY A 208 -24.35 78.49 45.82
N VAL A 209 -25.08 77.43 45.54
CA VAL A 209 -25.20 76.74 44.24
C VAL A 209 -26.67 76.72 43.81
N LEU A 210 -26.97 77.27 42.63
CA LEU A 210 -28.32 77.32 42.07
C LEU A 210 -28.44 76.36 40.88
N VAL A 211 -29.42 75.46 40.91
CA VAL A 211 -29.70 74.54 39.79
C VAL A 211 -30.57 75.26 38.76
N SER A 212 -30.10 75.33 37.50
CA SER A 212 -30.83 75.97 36.40
C SER A 212 -32.03 75.11 35.99
N GLY A 213 -33.24 75.52 36.37
CA GLY A 213 -34.47 74.77 36.09
C GLY A 213 -35.79 75.39 36.55
N ARG A 214 -35.78 76.40 37.43
CA ARG A 214 -36.92 77.29 37.71
C ARG A 214 -36.46 78.72 37.95
N GLU A 215 -36.67 79.57 36.96
CA GLU A 215 -37.08 80.95 37.22
C GLU A 215 -38.60 80.93 37.41
N ALA A 216 -39.04 81.03 38.67
CA ALA A 216 -40.29 81.63 39.17
C ALA A 216 -40.60 81.07 40.57
#